data_AF-A0A5C7R9Q1-F1
#
_entry.id   AF-A0A5C7R9Q1-F1
#
_cell.length_a   1.000
_cell.length_b   1.000
_cell.length_c   1.000
_cell.angle_alpha   90.00
_cell.angle_beta   90.00
_cell.angle_gamma   90.00
#
_symmetry.space_group_name_H-M   'P 1'
#
loop_
_entity.id
_entity.type
_entity.pdbx_description
1 polymer ?
#
loop_
_entity_poly.entity_id
_entity_poly.type
_entity_poly.pdbx_seq_one_letter_code
_entity_poly.pdbx_strand_id
1 'polypeptide(L)'
;MKIKAVQSRKLILIALFSGILTYTVYADQCALISAEQAGKALDFLKPGGMIVEFCEPCGDKDFYSKSAQSITEIQARQEQEYWAVKVNGTALDLAYTFVRNAEGSYLNLSKLADCPSDDVSVGFPATNAK
;
A
#
# COMPACT_ATOMS: atom_id res chain seq x y z
N MET A 1 53.13 50.64 6.47
CA MET A 1 52.49 49.75 7.47
C MET A 1 51.84 48.61 6.69
N LYS A 2 52.32 47.35 6.82
CA LYS A 2 51.84 46.21 6.02
C LYS A 2 50.78 45.44 6.82
N ILE A 3 49.54 45.44 6.35
CA ILE A 3 48.48 44.58 6.91
C ILE A 3 48.59 43.22 6.22
N LYS A 4 49.04 42.20 6.96
CA LYS A 4 48.95 40.80 6.51
C LYS A 4 47.53 40.31 6.81
N ALA A 5 46.69 40.18 5.79
CA ALA A 5 45.47 39.42 5.89
C ALA A 5 45.83 37.92 5.96
N VAL A 6 45.56 37.31 7.12
CA VAL A 6 45.74 35.89 7.37
C VAL A 6 44.75 35.12 6.49
N GLN A 7 45.29 34.30 5.58
CA GLN A 7 44.55 33.44 4.68
C GLN A 7 43.96 32.26 5.49
N SER A 8 42.77 32.44 6.09
CA SER A 8 42.04 31.40 6.80
C SER A 8 41.41 30.38 5.83
N ARG A 9 42.24 29.46 5.32
CA ARG A 9 41.90 28.33 4.43
C ARG A 9 40.98 27.26 5.04
N LYS A 10 40.11 27.58 6.00
CA LYS A 10 39.28 26.57 6.68
C LYS A 10 37.95 27.16 7.13
N LEU A 11 37.01 27.39 6.22
CA LEU A 11 35.58 27.58 6.55
C LEU A 11 34.67 27.62 5.30
N ILE A 12 34.96 26.82 4.28
CA ILE A 12 34.03 26.59 3.16
C ILE A 12 34.03 25.09 2.87
N LEU A 13 33.42 24.29 3.75
CA LEU A 13 33.20 22.85 3.50
C LEU A 13 32.10 22.23 4.39
N ILE A 14 31.22 23.03 5.00
CA ILE A 14 30.12 22.54 5.85
C ILE A 14 28.84 23.29 5.48
N ALA A 15 28.34 23.09 4.27
CA ALA A 15 27.02 23.60 3.85
C ALA A 15 26.39 22.71 2.76
N LEU A 16 26.67 21.40 2.77
CA LEU A 16 26.16 20.44 1.79
C LEU A 16 25.60 19.18 2.48
N PHE A 17 24.99 19.39 3.65
CA PHE A 17 24.39 18.33 4.48
C PHE A 17 23.07 18.84 5.10
N SER A 18 22.20 19.44 4.30
CA SER A 18 20.86 19.84 4.74
C SER A 18 19.80 19.13 3.91
N GLY A 19 19.13 18.18 4.57
CA GLY A 19 17.76 17.82 4.26
C GLY A 19 17.56 16.69 3.25
N ILE A 20 18.07 15.48 3.54
CA ILE A 20 17.38 14.29 3.04
C ILE A 20 16.11 14.16 3.90
N LEU A 21 15.02 14.78 3.44
CA LEU A 21 13.68 14.46 3.91
C LEU A 21 13.42 13.00 3.53
N THR A 22 13.59 12.10 4.48
CA THR A 22 13.20 10.69 4.34
C THR A 22 11.68 10.61 4.37
N TYR A 23 11.03 10.87 3.24
CA TYR A 23 9.67 10.41 3.04
C TYR A 23 9.76 8.89 2.98
N THR A 24 9.25 8.23 4.02
CA THR A 24 8.90 6.81 3.94
C THR A 24 7.76 6.73 2.93
N VAL A 25 8.10 6.58 1.66
CA VAL A 25 7.15 6.08 0.66
C VAL A 25 6.83 4.67 1.16
N TYR A 26 5.67 4.51 1.80
CA TYR A 26 5.18 3.21 2.22
C TYR A 26 4.97 2.42 0.94
N ALA A 27 5.97 1.60 0.62
CA ALA A 27 5.97 0.75 -0.55
C ALA A 27 4.78 -0.22 -0.49
N ASP A 28 4.48 -0.81 -1.63
CA ASP A 28 3.41 -1.79 -1.74
C ASP A 28 3.72 -3.02 -0.87
N GLN A 29 3.15 -3.09 0.34
CA GLN A 29 3.55 -4.05 1.37
C GLN A 29 3.26 -5.49 0.95
N CYS A 30 2.21 -5.66 0.14
CA CYS A 30 1.75 -6.96 -0.35
C CYS A 30 1.38 -6.91 -1.85
N ALA A 31 2.13 -6.20 -2.70
CA ALA A 31 1.93 -6.26 -4.16
C ALA A 31 2.52 -7.52 -4.81
N LEU A 32 3.66 -8.00 -4.29
CA LEU A 32 4.30 -9.25 -4.72
C LEU A 32 4.33 -10.22 -3.54
N ILE A 33 3.65 -11.34 -3.71
CA ILE A 33 3.34 -12.28 -2.63
C ILE A 33 3.76 -13.71 -2.99
N SER A 34 3.78 -14.61 -2.01
CA SER A 34 4.04 -16.02 -2.27
C SER A 34 2.88 -16.67 -3.03
N ALA A 35 3.13 -17.83 -3.65
CA ALA A 35 2.08 -18.61 -4.31
C ALA A 35 0.95 -19.00 -3.33
N GLU A 36 1.29 -19.31 -2.08
CA GLU A 36 0.31 -19.65 -1.03
C GLU A 36 -0.57 -18.45 -0.70
N GLN A 37 0.02 -17.27 -0.51
CA GLN A 37 -0.70 -16.03 -0.23
C GLN A 37 -1.59 -15.64 -1.41
N ALA A 38 -1.13 -15.82 -2.65
CA ALA A 38 -1.95 -15.62 -3.83
C ALA A 38 -3.15 -16.56 -3.85
N GLY A 39 -2.96 -17.85 -3.54
CA GLY A 39 -4.05 -18.81 -3.40
C GLY A 39 -5.09 -18.37 -2.38
N LYS A 40 -4.68 -18.00 -1.17
CA LYS A 40 -5.58 -17.50 -0.12
C LYS A 40 -6.32 -16.24 -0.54
N ALA A 41 -5.64 -15.29 -1.19
CA ALA A 41 -6.29 -14.08 -1.68
C ALA A 41 -7.39 -14.39 -2.72
N LEU A 42 -7.15 -15.35 -3.60
CA LEU A 42 -8.13 -15.78 -4.61
C LEU A 42 -9.38 -16.42 -3.99
N ASP A 43 -9.30 -17.03 -2.81
CA ASP A 43 -10.47 -17.61 -2.12
C ASP A 43 -11.52 -16.55 -1.72
N PHE A 44 -11.10 -15.28 -1.58
CA PHE A 44 -11.97 -14.17 -1.20
C PHE A 44 -12.37 -13.28 -2.38
N LEU A 45 -11.64 -13.36 -3.50
CA LEU A 45 -11.96 -12.61 -4.72
C LEU A 45 -12.89 -13.43 -5.61
N LYS A 46 -14.01 -12.81 -6.02
CA LYS A 46 -14.95 -13.44 -6.95
C LYS A 46 -15.51 -12.44 -7.94
N PRO A 47 -15.76 -12.82 -9.21
CA PRO A 47 -16.51 -11.97 -10.14
C PRO A 47 -17.87 -11.59 -9.53
N GLY A 48 -18.25 -10.33 -9.67
CA GLY A 48 -19.43 -9.72 -9.03
C GLY A 48 -19.22 -9.32 -7.56
N GLY A 49 -18.07 -9.64 -6.96
CA GLY A 49 -17.65 -9.10 -5.67
C GLY A 49 -17.29 -7.61 -5.75
N MET A 50 -17.11 -6.98 -4.59
CA MET A 50 -16.71 -5.58 -4.49
C MET A 50 -15.39 -5.47 -3.71
N ILE A 51 -14.49 -4.61 -4.19
CA ILE A 51 -13.28 -4.21 -3.47
C ILE A 51 -13.24 -2.69 -3.27
N VAL A 52 -12.45 -2.25 -2.30
CA VAL A 52 -12.09 -0.84 -2.07
C VAL A 52 -10.57 -0.80 -1.88
N GLU A 53 -9.92 0.12 -2.58
CA GLU A 53 -8.51 0.45 -2.34
C GLU A 53 -8.42 1.61 -1.33
N PHE A 54 -7.68 1.39 -0.24
CA PHE A 54 -7.50 2.36 0.85
C PHE A 54 -6.14 2.17 1.51
N CYS A 55 -5.29 3.21 1.47
CA CYS A 55 -3.95 3.18 2.06
C CYS A 55 -3.85 4.09 3.28
N GLU A 56 -4.09 3.51 4.46
CA GLU A 56 -3.92 4.18 5.77
C GLU A 56 -2.53 4.80 5.96
N PRO A 57 -1.41 4.07 5.72
CA PRO A 57 -0.08 4.64 5.95
C PRO A 57 0.31 5.68 4.89
N CYS A 58 -0.36 5.71 3.73
CA CYS A 58 -0.19 6.76 2.71
C CYS A 58 -0.89 8.08 3.07
N GLY A 59 -1.69 8.09 4.13
CA GLY A 59 -2.41 9.27 4.60
C GLY A 59 -3.87 9.36 4.18
N ASP A 60 -4.45 8.30 3.60
CA ASP A 60 -5.90 8.25 3.41
C ASP A 60 -6.63 8.34 4.77
N LYS A 61 -7.71 9.13 4.83
CA LYS A 61 -8.39 9.45 6.10
C LYS A 61 -9.83 8.97 6.20
N ASP A 62 -10.51 8.78 5.08
CA ASP A 62 -11.92 8.39 5.06
C ASP A 62 -12.15 7.22 4.10
N PHE A 63 -12.29 6.02 4.67
CA PHE A 63 -12.52 4.79 3.92
C PHE A 63 -13.80 4.85 3.08
N TYR A 64 -14.89 5.39 3.64
CA TYR A 64 -16.20 5.40 2.95
C TYR A 64 -16.30 6.47 1.86
N SER A 65 -15.33 7.38 1.78
CA SER A 65 -15.18 8.28 0.65
C SER A 65 -14.56 7.60 -0.59
N LYS A 66 -13.93 6.44 -0.43
CA LYS A 66 -13.33 5.69 -1.54
C LYS A 66 -14.40 5.00 -2.38
N SER A 67 -14.15 4.95 -3.69
CA SER A 67 -15.05 4.28 -4.62
C SER A 67 -14.87 2.77 -4.53
N ALA A 68 -15.95 2.05 -4.25
CA ALA A 68 -15.97 0.61 -4.38
C ALA A 68 -15.97 0.21 -5.86
N GLN A 69 -15.15 -0.78 -6.20
CA GLN A 69 -15.00 -1.30 -7.55
C GLN A 69 -15.59 -2.70 -7.63
N SER A 70 -16.38 -2.97 -8.67
CA SER A 70 -16.86 -4.31 -8.96
C SER A 70 -15.78 -5.16 -9.61
N ILE A 71 -15.60 -6.38 -9.14
CA ILE A 71 -14.68 -7.35 -9.73
C ILE A 71 -15.36 -7.94 -10.98
N THR A 72 -14.80 -7.73 -12.16
CA THR A 72 -15.23 -8.38 -13.40
C THR A 72 -14.30 -9.52 -13.79
N GLU A 73 -13.01 -9.40 -13.49
CA GLU A 73 -11.99 -10.37 -13.83
C GLU A 73 -10.95 -10.46 -12.72
N ILE A 74 -10.42 -11.65 -12.49
CA ILE A 74 -9.35 -11.93 -11.53
C ILE A 74 -8.26 -12.74 -12.23
N GLN A 75 -7.01 -12.33 -12.03
CA GLN A 75 -5.84 -13.07 -12.50
C GLN A 75 -4.81 -13.16 -11.38
N ALA A 76 -4.14 -14.30 -11.26
CA ALA A 76 -2.91 -14.41 -10.50
C ALA A 76 -1.81 -14.84 -11.46
N ARG A 77 -0.71 -14.07 -11.50
CA ARG A 77 0.40 -14.33 -12.41
C ARG A 77 1.71 -14.33 -11.64
N GLN A 78 2.53 -15.32 -11.92
CA GLN A 78 3.90 -15.34 -11.45
C GLN A 78 4.71 -14.23 -12.14
N GLU A 79 5.34 -13.39 -11.34
CA GLU A 79 6.25 -12.33 -11.74
C GLU A 79 7.62 -12.63 -11.08
N GLN A 80 8.53 -13.23 -11.85
CA GLN A 80 9.79 -13.80 -11.34
C GLN A 80 9.54 -14.91 -10.31
N GLU A 81 10.00 -14.74 -9.06
CA GLU A 81 9.84 -15.72 -7.97
C GLU A 81 8.58 -15.46 -7.12
N TYR A 82 7.87 -14.36 -7.38
CA TYR A 82 6.68 -13.94 -6.64
C TYR A 82 5.43 -13.99 -7.51
N TRP A 83 4.28 -13.74 -6.91
CA TRP A 83 2.98 -13.69 -7.56
C TRP A 83 2.36 -12.31 -7.40
N ALA A 84 1.73 -11.82 -8.46
CA ALA A 84 0.89 -10.65 -8.43
C ALA A 84 -0.57 -11.07 -8.66
N VAL A 85 -1.48 -10.55 -7.83
CA VAL A 85 -2.92 -10.68 -8.05
C VAL A 85 -3.42 -9.43 -8.76
N LYS A 86 -4.22 -9.60 -9.81
CA LYS A 86 -4.81 -8.52 -10.59
C LYS A 86 -6.32 -8.63 -10.57
N VAL A 87 -6.99 -7.50 -10.40
CA VAL A 87 -8.43 -7.36 -10.58
C VAL A 87 -8.66 -6.36 -11.70
N ASN A 88 -9.49 -6.73 -12.68
CA ASN A 88 -9.83 -5.90 -13.83
C ASN A 88 -8.58 -5.37 -14.59
N GLY A 89 -7.52 -6.17 -14.64
CA GLY A 89 -6.24 -5.81 -15.28
C GLY A 89 -5.28 -4.99 -14.42
N THR A 90 -5.71 -4.51 -13.26
CA THR A 90 -4.89 -3.72 -12.32
C THR A 90 -4.29 -4.63 -11.25
N ALA A 91 -2.99 -4.52 -11.01
CA ALA A 91 -2.33 -5.23 -9.91
C ALA A 91 -2.78 -4.66 -8.56
N LEU A 92 -3.10 -5.56 -7.63
CA LEU A 92 -3.49 -5.21 -6.27
C LEU A 92 -2.27 -5.19 -5.35
N ASP A 93 -2.22 -4.22 -4.45
CA ASP A 93 -1.55 -4.40 -3.17
C ASP A 93 -2.58 -4.92 -2.17
N LEU A 94 -2.38 -6.16 -1.69
CA LEU A 94 -3.31 -6.78 -0.76
C LEU A 94 -3.43 -6.01 0.56
N ALA A 95 -2.39 -5.29 0.99
CA ALA A 95 -2.40 -4.53 2.25
C ALA A 95 -3.36 -3.34 2.20
N TYR A 96 -3.60 -2.82 0.99
CA TYR A 96 -4.47 -1.67 0.75
C TYR A 96 -5.77 -2.05 0.05
N THR A 97 -6.02 -3.35 -0.14
CA THR A 97 -7.25 -3.84 -0.77
C THR A 97 -8.18 -4.43 0.27
N PHE A 98 -9.42 -3.95 0.28
CA PHE A 98 -10.47 -4.43 1.18
C PHE A 98 -11.60 -5.08 0.38
N VAL A 99 -11.95 -6.31 0.69
CA VAL A 99 -13.03 -7.07 0.02
C VAL A 99 -14.32 -7.01 0.83
N ARG A 100 -15.45 -6.80 0.15
CA ARG A 100 -16.77 -6.76 0.79
C ARG A 100 -17.31 -8.17 1.06
N ASN A 101 -17.71 -8.46 2.29
CA ASN A 101 -18.36 -9.72 2.65
C ASN A 101 -19.90 -9.66 2.48
N ALA A 102 -20.59 -10.76 2.79
CA ALA A 102 -22.04 -10.89 2.60
C ALA A 102 -22.84 -9.96 3.53
N GLU A 103 -22.28 -9.66 4.71
CA GLU A 103 -22.83 -8.77 5.72
C GLU A 103 -22.63 -7.29 5.35
N GLY A 104 -21.87 -7.02 4.28
CA GLY A 104 -21.63 -5.69 3.74
C GLY A 104 -20.49 -4.92 4.39
N SER A 105 -19.80 -5.53 5.36
CA SER A 105 -18.52 -5.04 5.87
C SER A 105 -17.37 -5.35 4.92
N TYR A 106 -16.24 -4.69 5.13
CA TYR A 106 -15.04 -4.81 4.33
C TYR A 106 -13.91 -5.41 5.16
N LEU A 107 -13.21 -6.40 4.62
CA LEU A 107 -12.10 -7.08 5.29
C LEU A 107 -10.81 -6.88 4.49
N ASN A 108 -9.69 -6.65 5.17
CA ASN A 108 -8.41 -6.42 4.52
C ASN A 108 -7.87 -7.73 3.91
N LEU A 109 -7.55 -7.69 2.61
CA LEU A 109 -7.16 -8.86 1.85
C LEU A 109 -5.79 -9.40 2.29
N SER A 110 -4.86 -8.58 2.77
CA SER A 110 -3.58 -9.06 3.30
C SER A 110 -3.78 -9.91 4.55
N LYS A 111 -4.73 -9.53 5.42
CA LYS A 111 -5.02 -10.28 6.65
C LYS A 111 -5.69 -11.62 6.34
N LEU A 112 -6.54 -11.65 5.33
CA LEU A 112 -7.17 -12.87 4.83
C LEU A 112 -6.16 -13.81 4.14
N ALA A 113 -5.13 -13.24 3.50
CA ALA A 113 -4.12 -13.97 2.77
C ALA A 113 -2.88 -14.36 3.60
N ASP A 114 -2.83 -14.01 4.89
CA ASP A 114 -1.64 -14.12 5.74
C ASP A 114 -0.40 -13.41 5.13
N CYS A 115 -0.62 -12.23 4.52
CA CYS A 115 0.45 -11.36 4.07
C CYS A 115 0.88 -10.38 5.19
N PRO A 116 2.16 -10.39 5.63
CA PRO A 116 2.66 -9.46 6.63
C PRO A 116 2.47 -8.02 6.17
N SER A 117 1.72 -7.26 6.95
CA SER A 117 1.42 -5.86 6.67
C SER A 117 1.18 -5.13 7.98
N ASP A 118 1.69 -3.92 8.07
CA ASP A 118 1.65 -3.08 9.26
C ASP A 118 0.92 -1.77 8.96
N ASP A 119 0.44 -1.13 10.02
CA ASP A 119 -0.29 0.15 9.96
C ASP A 119 -1.54 0.13 9.04
N VAL A 120 -2.14 -1.05 8.85
CA VAL A 120 -3.39 -1.25 8.14
C VAL A 120 -4.43 -1.97 9.00
N SER A 121 -5.66 -1.48 8.97
CA SER A 121 -6.82 -1.99 9.65
C SER A 121 -7.19 -3.38 9.14
N VAL A 122 -7.74 -4.21 10.03
CA VAL A 122 -8.24 -5.56 9.69
C VAL A 122 -9.53 -5.52 8.85
N GLY A 123 -10.29 -4.43 8.94
CA GLY A 123 -11.53 -4.26 8.20
C GLY A 123 -12.32 -3.03 8.65
N PHE A 124 -13.38 -2.73 7.92
CA PHE A 124 -14.31 -1.64 8.16
C PHE A 124 -15.75 -2.19 8.23
N PRO A 125 -16.57 -1.75 9.21
CA PRO A 125 -17.94 -2.25 9.35
C PRO A 125 -18.82 -1.86 8.16
N ALA A 126 -19.96 -2.54 8.02
CA ALA A 126 -20.97 -2.11 7.06
C ALA A 126 -21.45 -0.69 7.44
N THR A 127 -21.55 0.21 6.46
CA THR A 127 -22.30 1.44 6.67
C THR A 127 -23.77 1.09 6.70
N ASN A 128 -24.42 1.33 7.84
CA ASN A 128 -25.87 1.45 7.84
C ASN A 128 -26.17 2.69 6.99
N ALA A 129 -26.55 2.47 5.72
CA ALA A 129 -27.18 3.52 4.93
C ALA A 129 -28.37 4.03 5.76
N LYS A 130 -28.26 5.24 6.30
CA LYS A 130 -29.40 5.97 6.83
C LYS A 130 -30.20 6.55 5.67
#